data_AF-A0A960XNT9-F1
#
_entry.id   AF-A0A960XNT9-F1
#
_cell.length_a   1.000
_cell.length_b   1.000
_cell.length_c   1.000
_cell.angle_alpha   90.00
_cell.angle_beta   90.00
_cell.angle_gamma   90.00
#
_symmetry.space_group_name_H-M   'P 1'
#
loop_
_entity.id
_entity.type
_entity.pdbx_description
1 polymer ?
#
loop_
_entity_poly.entity_id
_entity_poly.type
_entity_poly.pdbx_seq_one_letter_code
_entity_poly.pdbx_strand_id
1 'polypeptide(L)'
;MIRTFSFLTCAFPHGAYQSPGFNRPELRAPSIKGQLRWWYDALFADEKEEQRLFGFVSTRQNSRLGLHGNEASRILVRLRPLTAQAPTAPTEFMPHKGREGGTKQAIPAGTRYELSIHPRRGPQSAEQNRRLERVLDAWLLLGAVGQRSNRGAGSVWPDDAPVEAAAFMERAMGLLAGSKLRCALLD
;
A
#
# COMPACT_ATOMS: atom_id res chain seq x y z
N MET A 1 -11.23 -0.59 10.48
CA MET A 1 -9.83 -0.62 10.95
C MET A 1 -9.21 0.76 10.72
N ILE A 2 -8.43 1.27 11.68
CA ILE A 2 -7.72 2.55 11.57
C ILE A 2 -6.26 2.29 11.96
N ARG A 3 -5.33 2.86 11.19
CA ARG A 3 -3.88 2.80 11.42
C ARG A 3 -3.27 4.17 11.10
N THR A 4 -2.20 4.51 11.81
CA THR A 4 -1.35 5.65 11.48
C THR A 4 0.01 5.14 11.00
N PHE A 5 0.59 5.84 10.03
CA PHE A 5 1.90 5.50 9.50
C PHE A 5 2.64 6.75 9.01
N SER A 6 3.94 6.59 8.83
CA SER A 6 4.82 7.58 8.23
C SER A 6 5.57 7.00 7.04
N PHE A 7 6.12 7.86 6.19
CA PHE A 7 7.10 7.46 5.18
C PHE A 7 8.51 7.40 5.79
N LEU A 8 9.21 6.27 5.71
CA LEU A 8 10.63 6.18 6.10
C LEU A 8 11.54 6.89 5.10
N THR A 9 11.18 6.80 3.82
CA THR A 9 11.93 7.36 2.71
C THR A 9 10.99 8.21 1.85
N CYS A 10 11.55 9.17 1.12
CA CYS A 10 10.75 10.01 0.23
C CYS A 10 9.96 9.16 -0.76
N ALA A 11 8.68 9.47 -0.95
CA ALA A 11 7.81 8.79 -1.89
C ALA A 11 7.62 9.63 -3.15
N PHE A 12 7.63 8.96 -4.31
CA PHE A 12 7.42 9.58 -5.61
C PHE A 12 6.11 9.09 -6.26
N PRO A 13 4.93 9.29 -5.63
CA PRO A 13 3.67 8.93 -6.24
C PRO A 13 3.27 9.93 -7.32
N HIS A 14 2.38 9.47 -8.18
CA HIS A 14 1.80 10.24 -9.26
C HIS A 14 0.43 10.78 -8.84
N GLY A 15 0.28 12.11 -8.86
CA GLY A 15 -1.00 12.80 -8.61
C GLY A 15 -1.83 13.00 -9.89
N ALA A 16 -2.96 13.71 -9.77
CA ALA A 16 -3.76 14.12 -10.93
C ALA A 16 -3.10 15.22 -11.78
N TYR A 17 -2.18 16.00 -11.18
CA TYR A 17 -1.45 17.08 -11.85
C TYR A 17 -0.02 16.65 -12.17
N GLN A 18 0.18 16.31 -13.45
CA GLN A 18 1.46 15.89 -14.01
C GLN A 18 1.73 16.64 -15.31
N SER A 19 2.00 17.93 -15.21
CA SER A 19 2.44 18.73 -16.36
C SER A 19 3.94 19.02 -16.22
N PRO A 20 4.68 19.15 -17.33
CA PRO A 20 6.03 19.73 -17.29
C PRO A 20 5.96 21.08 -16.58
N GLY A 21 6.65 21.23 -15.45
CA GLY A 21 6.61 22.43 -14.60
C GLY A 21 5.64 22.40 -13.42
N PHE A 22 4.69 21.45 -13.36
CA PHE A 22 3.73 21.29 -12.27
C PHE A 22 3.55 19.79 -11.96
N ASN A 23 4.45 19.24 -11.16
CA ASN A 23 4.32 17.90 -10.58
C ASN A 23 3.96 18.04 -9.10
N ARG A 24 2.74 17.61 -8.74
CA ARG A 24 2.31 17.54 -7.34
C ARG A 24 2.13 16.09 -6.94
N PRO A 25 3.12 15.48 -6.27
CA PRO A 25 2.97 14.12 -5.77
C PRO A 25 1.84 14.09 -4.74
N GLU A 26 0.99 13.08 -4.84
CA GLU A 26 -0.18 12.92 -3.97
C GLU A 26 -0.31 11.44 -3.61
N LEU A 27 -0.59 11.17 -2.34
CA LEU A 27 -0.96 9.83 -1.89
C LEU A 27 -2.46 9.61 -2.07
N ARG A 28 -2.82 8.70 -2.98
CA ARG A 28 -4.22 8.51 -3.40
C ARG A 28 -4.80 7.23 -2.80
N ALA A 29 -5.99 7.32 -2.22
CA ALA A 29 -6.69 6.16 -1.65
C ALA A 29 -6.92 5.01 -2.66
N PRO A 30 -7.27 5.28 -3.95
CA PRO A 30 -7.34 4.23 -4.97
C PRO A 30 -6.01 3.49 -5.19
N SER A 31 -4.87 4.20 -5.13
CA SER A 31 -3.55 3.60 -5.29
C SER A 31 -3.22 2.66 -4.14
N ILE A 32 -3.48 3.08 -2.89
CA ILE A 32 -3.32 2.19 -1.72
C ILE A 32 -4.26 1.00 -1.84
N LYS A 33 -5.52 1.21 -2.23
CA LYS A 33 -6.46 0.10 -2.43
C LYS A 33 -5.93 -0.92 -3.44
N GLY A 34 -5.31 -0.47 -4.53
CA GLY A 34 -4.65 -1.35 -5.50
C GLY A 34 -3.48 -2.14 -4.90
N GLN A 35 -2.67 -1.50 -4.04
CA GLN A 35 -1.59 -2.19 -3.33
C GLN A 35 -2.12 -3.21 -2.32
N LEU A 36 -3.16 -2.87 -1.55
CA LEU A 36 -3.80 -3.82 -0.63
C LEU A 36 -4.39 -5.02 -1.37
N ARG A 37 -4.96 -4.79 -2.56
CA ARG A 37 -5.44 -5.88 -3.44
C ARG A 37 -4.30 -6.80 -3.87
N TRP A 38 -3.16 -6.23 -4.30
CA TRP A 38 -1.98 -7.01 -4.65
C TRP A 38 -1.43 -7.81 -3.46
N TRP A 39 -1.36 -7.20 -2.27
CA TRP A 39 -0.93 -7.89 -1.05
C TRP A 39 -1.91 -9.00 -0.64
N TYR A 40 -3.21 -8.82 -0.85
CA TYR A 40 -4.20 -9.87 -0.61
C TYR A 40 -3.92 -11.10 -1.49
N ASP A 41 -3.75 -10.89 -2.80
CA ASP A 41 -3.40 -11.96 -3.73
C ASP A 41 -2.06 -12.63 -3.36
N ALA A 42 -1.04 -11.84 -3.06
CA ALA A 42 0.28 -12.36 -2.70
C ALA A 42 0.29 -13.20 -1.41
N LEU A 43 -0.55 -12.86 -0.43
CA LEU A 43 -0.63 -13.56 0.85
C LEU A 43 -1.51 -14.80 0.81
N PHE A 44 -2.60 -14.80 0.05
CA PHE A 44 -3.64 -15.85 0.13
C PHE A 44 -3.84 -16.64 -1.17
N ALA A 45 -3.45 -16.10 -2.33
CA ALA A 45 -3.72 -16.70 -3.64
C ALA A 45 -5.19 -17.14 -3.83
N ASP A 46 -6.12 -16.35 -3.27
CA ASP A 46 -7.56 -16.60 -3.27
C ASP A 46 -8.26 -15.57 -4.16
N GLU A 47 -8.16 -15.77 -5.47
CA GLU A 47 -8.64 -14.82 -6.48
C GLU A 47 -10.14 -14.55 -6.35
N LYS A 48 -10.93 -15.57 -6.03
CA LYS A 48 -12.39 -15.43 -5.90
C LYS A 48 -12.76 -14.49 -4.76
N GLU A 49 -12.11 -14.66 -3.61
CA GLU A 49 -12.39 -13.85 -2.43
C GLU A 49 -11.81 -12.43 -2.57
N GLU A 50 -10.66 -12.29 -3.23
CA GLU A 50 -10.06 -11.02 -3.60
C GLU A 50 -11.02 -10.18 -4.47
N GLN A 51 -11.57 -10.78 -5.53
CA GLN A 51 -12.54 -10.11 -6.41
C GLN A 51 -13.80 -9.69 -5.64
N ARG A 52 -14.34 -10.55 -4.77
CA ARG A 52 -15.51 -10.22 -3.93
C ARG A 52 -15.24 -9.06 -2.97
N LEU A 53 -14.04 -9.00 -2.39
CA LEU A 53 -13.68 -7.98 -1.41
C LEU A 53 -13.44 -6.62 -2.08
N PHE A 54 -12.63 -6.60 -3.15
CA PHE A 54 -12.18 -5.36 -3.81
C PHE A 54 -13.10 -4.88 -4.94
N GLY A 55 -14.00 -5.74 -5.41
CA GLY A 55 -14.93 -5.52 -6.51
C GLY A 55 -14.40 -6.02 -7.85
N PHE A 56 -15.33 -6.38 -8.73
CA PHE A 56 -15.06 -6.95 -10.05
C PHE A 56 -16.09 -6.51 -11.09
N VAL A 57 -15.67 -6.61 -12.36
CA VAL A 57 -16.56 -6.46 -13.52
C VAL A 57 -16.76 -7.80 -14.19
N SER A 58 -17.87 -7.96 -14.91
CA SER A 58 -18.18 -9.19 -15.64
C SER A 58 -17.10 -9.47 -16.68
N THR A 59 -16.40 -10.60 -16.52
CA THR A 59 -15.39 -11.09 -17.45
C THR A 59 -15.48 -12.60 -17.56
N ARG A 60 -14.91 -13.17 -18.63
CA ARG A 60 -14.82 -14.64 -18.77
C ARG A 60 -14.03 -15.28 -17.62
N GLN A 61 -13.02 -14.58 -17.11
CA GLN A 61 -12.22 -15.03 -15.96
C GLN A 61 -13.06 -15.08 -14.68
N ASN A 62 -13.76 -14.00 -14.36
CA ASN A 62 -14.63 -13.95 -13.18
C ASN A 62 -15.77 -14.97 -13.26
N SER A 63 -16.37 -15.18 -14.43
CA SER A 63 -17.37 -16.24 -14.62
C SER A 63 -16.83 -17.64 -14.35
N ARG A 64 -15.56 -17.94 -14.67
CA ARG A 64 -14.91 -19.23 -14.34
C ARG A 64 -14.72 -19.42 -12.84
N LEU A 65 -14.61 -18.33 -12.08
CA LEU A 65 -14.57 -18.35 -10.61
C LEU A 65 -15.99 -18.48 -9.99
N GLY A 66 -17.04 -18.51 -10.81
CA GLY A 66 -18.44 -18.48 -10.37
C GLY A 66 -18.88 -17.10 -9.89
N LEU A 67 -18.31 -16.03 -10.45
CA LEU A 67 -18.69 -14.65 -10.19
C LEU A 67 -19.42 -14.10 -11.42
N HIS A 68 -20.65 -13.65 -11.25
CA HIS A 68 -21.50 -13.20 -12.34
C HIS A 68 -21.96 -11.74 -12.13
N GLY A 69 -22.04 -10.99 -13.23
CA GLY A 69 -22.41 -9.57 -13.19
C GLY A 69 -21.26 -8.65 -12.77
N ASN A 70 -21.61 -7.47 -12.26
CA ASN A 70 -20.67 -6.47 -11.77
C ASN A 70 -20.91 -6.26 -10.28
N GLU A 71 -19.83 -6.25 -9.49
CA GLU A 71 -19.90 -5.96 -8.06
C GLU A 71 -18.88 -4.89 -7.70
N ALA A 72 -19.33 -3.80 -7.08
CA ALA A 72 -18.40 -2.81 -6.55
C ALA A 72 -17.89 -3.20 -5.17
N SER A 73 -16.66 -2.81 -4.89
CA SER A 73 -15.93 -2.97 -3.63
C SER A 73 -16.77 -3.01 -2.35
N ARG A 74 -16.49 -4.02 -1.53
CA ARG A 74 -17.04 -4.17 -0.18
C ARG A 74 -16.20 -3.48 0.90
N ILE A 75 -15.13 -2.80 0.50
CA ILE A 75 -14.34 -1.94 1.38
C ILE A 75 -14.24 -0.52 0.83
N LEU A 76 -14.15 0.44 1.74
CA LEU A 76 -13.80 1.84 1.47
C LEU A 76 -12.47 2.15 2.15
N VAL A 77 -11.51 2.61 1.36
CA VAL A 77 -10.21 3.10 1.84
C VAL A 77 -10.28 4.62 1.92
N ARG A 78 -9.92 5.18 3.07
CA ARG A 78 -9.79 6.63 3.31
C ARG A 78 -8.40 6.95 3.83
N LEU A 79 -7.88 8.06 3.37
CA LEU A 79 -6.62 8.63 3.81
C LEU A 79 -6.86 10.02 4.35
N ARG A 80 -6.21 10.34 5.46
CA ARG A 80 -6.20 11.67 6.05
C ARG A 80 -4.75 12.04 6.37
N PRO A 81 -4.19 13.12 5.77
CA PRO A 81 -2.89 13.61 6.20
C PRO A 81 -2.98 14.09 7.65
N LEU A 82 -1.97 13.73 8.44
CA LEU A 82 -1.88 14.17 9.84
C LEU A 82 -1.08 15.46 10.01
N THR A 83 -0.42 15.92 8.94
CA THR A 83 0.21 17.23 8.85
C THR A 83 -0.70 18.19 8.08
N ALA A 84 -0.73 19.48 8.47
CA ALA A 84 -1.66 20.50 7.95
C ALA A 84 -1.66 20.62 6.41
N GLN A 85 -0.52 20.33 5.78
CA GLN A 85 -0.42 19.86 4.40
C GLN A 85 0.63 18.74 4.36
N ALA A 86 0.46 17.77 3.46
CA ALA A 86 1.58 16.89 3.11
C ALA A 86 2.60 17.77 2.35
N PRO A 87 3.77 18.08 2.94
CA PRO A 87 4.74 18.90 2.25
C PRO A 87 5.14 18.18 0.96
N THR A 88 5.38 18.94 -0.11
CA THR A 88 6.09 18.43 -1.29
C THR A 88 7.44 19.10 -1.32
N ALA A 89 8.52 18.32 -1.45
CA ALA A 89 9.87 18.86 -1.50
C ALA A 89 10.61 18.38 -2.76
N PRO A 90 11.43 19.24 -3.39
CA PRO A 90 12.41 18.79 -4.36
C PRO A 90 13.34 17.77 -3.70
N THR A 91 13.40 16.56 -4.24
CA THR A 91 14.23 15.45 -3.75
C THR A 91 15.02 14.86 -4.91
N GLU A 92 16.29 14.53 -4.68
CA GLU A 92 17.11 13.83 -5.66
C GLU A 92 16.46 12.51 -6.07
N PHE A 93 16.31 12.30 -7.37
CA PHE A 93 15.73 11.10 -7.94
C PHE A 93 16.85 10.30 -8.60
N MET A 94 17.06 9.05 -8.19
CA MET A 94 18.15 8.20 -8.71
C MET A 94 19.54 8.87 -8.67
N PRO A 95 20.05 9.25 -7.49
CA PRO A 95 21.33 9.98 -7.37
C PRO A 95 22.53 9.26 -8.00
N HIS A 96 22.54 7.92 -7.98
CA HIS A 96 23.55 7.07 -8.63
C HIS A 96 23.65 7.25 -10.16
N LYS A 97 22.71 7.94 -10.80
CA LYS A 97 22.75 8.26 -12.24
C LYS A 97 23.28 9.67 -12.55
N GLY A 98 23.73 10.42 -11.55
CA GLY A 98 24.22 11.79 -11.73
C GLY A 98 23.21 12.67 -12.46
N ARG A 99 23.62 13.27 -13.59
CA ARG A 99 22.78 14.20 -14.37
C ARG A 99 21.48 13.57 -14.91
N GLU A 100 21.45 12.26 -15.15
CA GLU A 100 20.24 11.57 -15.62
C GLU A 100 19.22 11.27 -14.50
N GLY A 101 19.64 11.37 -13.23
CA GLY A 101 18.76 11.17 -12.09
C GLY A 101 17.84 12.37 -11.86
N GLY A 102 18.44 13.56 -11.79
CA GLY A 102 17.74 14.82 -11.60
C GLY A 102 16.99 14.92 -10.27
N THR A 103 16.09 15.90 -10.20
CA THR A 103 15.29 16.20 -8.99
C THR A 103 13.81 16.10 -9.33
N LYS A 104 13.02 15.54 -8.41
CA LYS A 104 11.56 15.48 -8.52
C LYS A 104 10.91 16.02 -7.26
N GLN A 105 9.71 16.57 -7.41
CA GLN A 105 8.83 16.79 -6.27
C GLN A 105 8.44 15.44 -5.68
N ALA A 106 8.62 15.27 -4.37
CA ALA A 106 8.32 14.06 -3.64
C ALA A 106 7.49 14.38 -2.39
N ILE A 107 6.80 13.37 -1.86
CA ILE A 107 6.34 13.40 -0.46
C ILE A 107 7.57 13.10 0.41
N PRO A 108 8.01 14.00 1.29
CA PRO A 108 9.18 13.80 2.13
C PRO A 108 9.01 12.62 3.09
N ALA A 109 10.15 12.03 3.48
CA ALA A 109 10.24 11.17 4.64
C ALA A 109 9.70 11.89 5.90
N GLY A 110 9.13 11.12 6.83
CA GLY A 110 8.48 11.62 8.03
C GLY A 110 7.05 12.13 7.81
N THR A 111 6.55 12.26 6.58
CA THR A 111 5.15 12.67 6.34
C THR A 111 4.20 11.60 6.89
N ARG A 112 3.20 12.01 7.68
CA ARG A 112 2.29 11.11 8.41
C ARG A 112 0.88 11.11 7.85
N TYR A 113 0.27 9.92 7.84
CA TYR A 113 -1.11 9.71 7.41
C TYR A 113 -1.86 8.81 8.38
N GLU A 114 -3.16 9.04 8.47
CA GLU A 114 -4.12 8.07 9.00
C GLU A 114 -4.78 7.35 7.81
N LEU A 115 -4.73 6.03 7.85
CA LEU A 115 -5.39 5.14 6.92
C LEU A 115 -6.55 4.47 7.64
N SER A 116 -7.74 4.60 7.08
CA SER A 116 -8.92 3.88 7.57
C SER A 116 -9.56 3.04 6.48
N ILE A 117 -9.89 1.80 6.84
CA ILE A 117 -10.60 0.85 6.00
C ILE A 117 -11.94 0.55 6.67
N HIS A 118 -13.01 0.82 5.93
CA HIS A 118 -14.38 0.66 6.40
C HIS A 118 -15.10 -0.42 5.56
N PRO A 119 -15.87 -1.32 6.18
CA PRO A 119 -16.77 -2.19 5.44
C PRO A 119 -17.81 -1.36 4.69
N ARG A 120 -18.20 -1.85 3.52
CA ARG A 120 -19.22 -1.27 2.67
C ARG A 120 -20.04 -2.43 2.08
N ARG A 121 -21.35 -2.26 1.93
CA ARG A 121 -22.25 -3.27 1.32
C ARG A 121 -22.23 -4.62 2.07
N GLY A 122 -22.83 -4.60 3.26
CA GLY A 122 -23.09 -5.78 4.08
C GLY A 122 -21.94 -6.16 5.02
N PRO A 123 -22.20 -7.06 5.98
CA PRO A 123 -21.24 -7.47 6.99
C PRO A 123 -20.09 -8.28 6.38
N GLN A 124 -18.89 -8.10 6.93
CA GLN A 124 -17.74 -8.95 6.66
C GLN A 124 -17.66 -10.04 7.72
N SER A 125 -17.29 -11.26 7.33
CA SER A 125 -17.05 -12.36 8.27
C SER A 125 -15.80 -12.07 9.12
N ALA A 126 -15.70 -12.76 10.27
CA ALA A 126 -14.51 -12.65 11.12
C ALA A 126 -13.21 -13.07 10.41
N GLU A 127 -13.29 -14.06 9.51
CA GLU A 127 -12.15 -14.47 8.67
C GLU A 127 -11.77 -13.39 7.66
N GLN A 128 -12.74 -12.79 6.97
CA GLN A 128 -12.49 -11.68 6.04
C GLN A 128 -11.79 -10.50 6.73
N ASN A 129 -12.25 -10.15 7.93
CA ASN A 129 -11.64 -9.09 8.74
C ASN A 129 -10.20 -9.44 9.13
N ARG A 130 -9.95 -10.65 9.65
CA ARG A 130 -8.59 -11.10 10.01
C ARG A 130 -7.63 -11.09 8.82
N ARG A 131 -8.07 -11.57 7.66
CA ARG A 131 -7.26 -11.53 6.43
C ARG A 131 -6.95 -10.10 5.99
N LEU A 132 -7.93 -9.20 6.08
CA LEU A 132 -7.76 -7.80 5.69
C LEU A 132 -6.86 -7.03 6.67
N GLU A 133 -6.95 -7.31 7.97
CA GLU A 133 -6.02 -6.79 8.98
C GLU A 133 -4.59 -7.25 8.69
N ARG A 134 -4.40 -8.55 8.40
CA ARG A 134 -3.11 -9.10 8.03
C ARG A 134 -2.53 -8.46 6.76
N VAL A 135 -3.35 -8.23 5.73
CA VAL A 135 -2.94 -7.52 4.50
C VAL A 135 -2.50 -6.09 4.81
N LEU A 136 -3.28 -5.38 5.63
CA LEU A 136 -2.97 -4.02 6.04
C LEU A 136 -1.65 -3.95 6.80
N ASP A 137 -1.48 -4.83 7.79
CA ASP A 137 -0.28 -4.86 8.62
C ASP A 137 0.96 -5.31 7.82
N ALA A 138 0.81 -6.26 6.88
CA ALA A 138 1.89 -6.64 5.95
C ALA A 138 2.29 -5.49 5.02
N TRP A 139 1.31 -4.79 4.44
CA TRP A 139 1.57 -3.62 3.61
C TRP A 139 2.22 -2.48 4.40
N LEU A 140 1.78 -2.23 5.64
CA LEU A 140 2.36 -1.20 6.48
C LEU A 140 3.82 -1.51 6.85
N LEU A 141 4.16 -2.77 7.10
CA LEU A 141 5.49 -3.16 7.55
C LEU A 141 6.49 -3.36 6.39
N LEU A 142 6.01 -3.86 5.24
CA LEU A 142 6.86 -4.33 4.14
C LEU A 142 6.56 -3.64 2.79
N GLY A 143 5.54 -2.79 2.76
CA GLY A 143 5.10 -2.11 1.55
C GLY A 143 5.78 -0.77 1.31
N ALA A 144 5.54 -0.23 0.13
CA ALA A 144 6.03 1.07 -0.29
C ALA A 144 5.13 1.67 -1.39
N VAL A 145 5.17 2.99 -1.58
CA VAL A 145 4.33 3.72 -2.53
C VAL A 145 5.17 4.53 -3.53
N GLY A 146 4.73 4.53 -4.79
CA GLY A 146 5.25 5.42 -5.83
C GLY A 146 6.35 4.79 -6.67
N GLN A 147 7.03 5.62 -7.46
CA GLN A 147 8.12 5.15 -8.32
C GLN A 147 9.29 4.63 -7.47
N ARG A 148 9.96 3.57 -7.96
CA ARG A 148 11.14 2.97 -7.33
C ARG A 148 10.87 2.40 -5.93
N SER A 149 9.61 2.06 -5.63
CA SER A 149 9.21 1.39 -4.40
C SER A 149 9.91 0.03 -4.20
N ASN A 150 10.16 -0.68 -5.29
CA ASN A 150 10.99 -1.89 -5.31
C ASN A 150 12.50 -1.65 -5.09
N ARG A 151 12.92 -0.40 -4.84
CA ARG A 151 14.29 0.00 -4.52
C ARG A 151 14.35 0.92 -3.30
N GLY A 152 13.39 0.76 -2.38
CA GLY A 152 13.38 1.42 -1.08
C GLY A 152 12.79 2.83 -1.04
N ALA A 153 12.29 3.38 -2.15
CA ALA A 153 11.62 4.68 -2.13
C ALA A 153 10.16 4.56 -1.66
N GLY A 154 9.69 5.53 -0.88
CA GLY A 154 8.31 5.56 -0.38
C GLY A 154 7.93 4.40 0.52
N SER A 155 8.89 3.82 1.26
CA SER A 155 8.61 2.80 2.27
C SER A 155 7.69 3.37 3.33
N VAL A 156 6.59 2.66 3.62
CA VAL A 156 5.66 3.01 4.68
C VAL A 156 6.06 2.33 5.98
N TRP A 157 5.68 2.91 7.11
CA TRP A 157 6.06 2.40 8.42
C TRP A 157 5.03 2.74 9.49
N PRO A 158 4.42 1.75 10.16
CA PRO A 158 3.38 1.98 11.15
C PRO A 158 3.99 2.58 12.42
N ASP A 159 3.19 3.35 13.17
CA ASP A 159 3.64 3.94 14.43
C ASP A 159 4.00 2.89 15.50
N ASP A 160 3.47 1.67 15.38
CA ASP A 160 3.72 0.53 16.27
C ASP A 160 4.80 -0.44 15.75
N ALA A 161 5.60 -0.03 14.77
CA ALA A 161 6.59 -0.90 14.16
C ALA A 161 7.66 -1.37 15.16
N PRO A 162 8.15 -2.61 15.04
CA PRO A 162 9.26 -3.08 15.86
C PRO A 162 10.54 -2.28 15.58
N VAL A 163 11.26 -1.93 16.65
CA VAL A 163 12.54 -1.20 16.57
C VAL A 163 13.72 -2.15 16.41
N GLU A 164 13.66 -3.31 17.07
CA GLU A 164 14.70 -4.32 17.02
C GLU A 164 14.58 -5.21 15.79
N ALA A 165 15.71 -5.47 15.13
CA ALA A 165 15.76 -6.27 13.90
C ALA A 165 15.15 -7.68 14.07
N ALA A 166 15.38 -8.32 15.22
CA ALA A 166 14.81 -9.63 15.53
C ALA A 166 13.27 -9.58 15.61
N ALA A 167 12.72 -8.59 16.32
CA ALA A 167 11.28 -8.40 16.46
C ALA A 167 10.62 -8.01 15.13
N PHE A 168 11.32 -7.21 14.31
CA PHE A 168 10.90 -6.91 12.94
C PHE A 168 10.78 -8.18 12.10
N MET A 169 11.82 -9.01 12.10
CA MET A 169 11.85 -10.25 11.34
C MET A 169 10.79 -11.24 11.79
N GLU A 170 10.58 -11.38 13.11
CA GLU A 170 9.51 -12.21 13.67
C GLU A 170 8.13 -11.75 13.17
N ARG A 171 7.81 -10.45 13.31
CA ARG A 171 6.53 -9.88 12.85
C ARG A 171 6.36 -10.05 11.34
N ALA A 172 7.40 -9.76 10.56
CA ALA A 172 7.37 -9.92 9.10
C ALA A 172 7.13 -11.38 8.70
N MET A 173 7.88 -12.33 9.27
CA MET A 173 7.68 -13.76 8.98
C MET A 173 6.28 -14.24 9.35
N GLY A 174 5.76 -13.80 10.51
CA GLY A 174 4.38 -14.10 10.92
C GLY A 174 3.34 -13.56 9.93
N LEU A 175 3.51 -12.32 9.47
CA LEU A 175 2.64 -11.71 8.47
C LEU A 175 2.74 -12.39 7.09
N LEU A 176 3.87 -12.99 6.74
CA LEU A 176 4.09 -13.69 5.47
C LEU A 176 3.82 -15.21 5.55
N ALA A 177 3.51 -15.77 6.72
CA ALA A 177 3.34 -17.21 6.93
C ALA A 177 2.29 -17.85 6.00
N GLY A 178 2.67 -18.91 5.30
CA GLY A 178 1.79 -19.59 4.32
C GLY A 178 1.67 -18.90 2.96
N SER A 179 2.33 -17.75 2.77
CA SER A 179 2.44 -17.10 1.46
C SER A 179 3.69 -17.56 0.68
N LYS A 180 3.79 -17.13 -0.58
CA LYS A 180 4.99 -17.33 -1.41
C LYS A 180 6.09 -16.29 -1.15
N LEU A 181 5.77 -15.21 -0.42
CA LEU A 181 6.70 -14.13 -0.15
C LEU A 181 7.74 -14.54 0.91
N ARG A 182 8.92 -13.95 0.84
CA ARG A 182 10.03 -14.16 1.77
C ARG A 182 10.62 -12.81 2.16
N CYS A 183 11.18 -12.75 3.37
CA CYS A 183 11.85 -11.56 3.89
C CYS A 183 13.23 -11.99 4.44
N ALA A 184 14.22 -11.13 4.29
CA ALA A 184 15.57 -11.32 4.80
C ALA A 184 16.14 -9.96 5.21
N LEU A 185 17.00 -9.95 6.23
CA LEU A 185 17.88 -8.83 6.50
C LEU A 185 19.09 -8.93 5.57
N LEU A 186 19.60 -7.78 5.14
CA LEU A 186 20.82 -7.69 4.36
C LEU A 186 21.92 -7.24 5.31
N ASP A 187 23.02 -8.00 5.34
CA ASP A 187 24.22 -7.73 6.12
C ASP A 187 25.16 -6.73 5.41
#